data_AF-M8DTU8-F1
#
_entry.id   AF-M8DTU8-F1
#
_cell.length_a   1.000
_cell.length_b   1.000
_cell.length_c   1.000
_cell.angle_alpha   90.00
_cell.angle_beta   90.00
_cell.angle_gamma   90.00
#
_symmetry.space_group_name_H-M   'P 1'
#
loop_
_entity.id
_entity.type
_entity.pdbx_description
1 polymer ?
#
loop_
_entity_poly.entity_id
_entity_poly.type
_entity_poly.pdbx_seq_one_letter_code
_entity_poly.pdbx_strand_id
1 'polypeptide(L)'
;MSELINNREYRRKLLKEVIKELHRGKSVAEVKEKFKDVIDGITSTELSAIEQELINEGLDLKEVQRLCDVHAEVFRDSLEQLKKPETIPGHPVHTFKEENRAIEKHINENIKPALEKLKNSGSFEDAQKLLEHINLLMDIDKHYSRKENLLFPYLEKYGITGPPSVM
;
A
#
# COMPACT_ATOMS: atom_id res chain seq x y z
N MET A 1 16.48 -25.90 -20.01
CA MET A 1 15.27 -25.06 -19.81
C MET A 1 14.49 -25.42 -18.53
N SER A 2 14.63 -26.63 -17.95
CA SER A 2 13.91 -27.02 -16.72
C SER A 2 14.44 -26.35 -15.43
N GLU A 3 15.75 -26.11 -15.30
CA GLU A 3 16.32 -25.57 -14.05
C GLU A 3 15.90 -24.13 -13.75
N LEU A 4 15.81 -23.28 -14.78
CA LEU A 4 15.33 -21.89 -14.64
C LEU A 4 13.84 -21.81 -14.30
N ILE A 5 13.04 -22.77 -14.78
CA ILE A 5 11.60 -22.88 -14.48
C ILE A 5 11.41 -23.34 -13.02
N ASN A 6 12.18 -24.34 -12.59
CA ASN A 6 12.13 -24.88 -11.23
C ASN A 6 12.52 -23.81 -10.18
N ASN A 7 13.50 -22.95 -10.50
CA ASN A 7 13.90 -21.84 -9.64
C ASN A 7 12.78 -20.80 -9.45
N ARG A 8 12.04 -20.45 -10.51
CA ARG A 8 10.90 -19.51 -10.41
C ARG A 8 9.74 -20.06 -9.60
N GLU A 9 9.35 -21.31 -9.82
CA GLU A 9 8.27 -21.94 -9.04
C GLU A 9 8.67 -22.09 -7.57
N TYR A 10 9.92 -22.47 -7.31
CA TYR A 10 10.45 -22.57 -5.96
C TYR A 10 10.47 -21.20 -5.25
N ARG A 11 10.92 -20.14 -5.93
CA ARG A 11 10.90 -18.77 -5.41
C ARG A 11 9.47 -18.32 -5.07
N ARG A 12 8.50 -18.53 -5.98
CA ARG A 12 7.08 -18.21 -5.71
C ARG A 12 6.54 -18.95 -4.49
N LYS A 13 6.92 -20.22 -4.31
CA LYS A 13 6.52 -21.02 -3.14
C LYS A 13 7.09 -20.45 -1.84
N LEU A 14 8.35 -19.99 -1.85
CA LEU A 14 8.97 -19.33 -0.70
C LEU A 14 8.33 -17.97 -0.40
N LEU A 15 8.02 -17.16 -1.42
CA LEU A 15 7.32 -15.89 -1.23
C LEU A 15 5.90 -16.07 -0.67
N LYS A 16 5.19 -17.13 -1.06
CA LYS A 16 3.92 -17.50 -0.40
C LYS A 16 4.13 -17.84 1.07
N GLU A 17 5.22 -18.52 1.39
CA GLU A 17 5.55 -18.87 2.78
C GLU A 17 5.87 -17.63 3.62
N VAL A 18 6.52 -16.60 3.05
CA VAL A 18 6.73 -15.29 3.69
C VAL A 18 5.40 -14.73 4.20
N ILE A 19 4.40 -14.62 3.31
CA ILE A 19 3.09 -14.06 3.64
C ILE A 19 2.38 -14.95 4.67
N LYS A 20 2.38 -16.28 4.49
CA LYS A 20 1.78 -17.22 5.44
C LYS A 20 2.44 -17.18 6.82
N GLU A 21 3.73 -16.88 6.92
CA GLU A 21 4.44 -16.73 8.20
C GLU A 21 4.04 -15.44 8.94
N LEU A 22 3.85 -14.33 8.22
CA LEU A 22 3.33 -13.08 8.78
C LEU A 22 1.91 -13.26 9.30
N HIS A 23 1.06 -13.97 8.55
CA HIS A 23 -0.30 -14.33 9.00
C HIS A 23 -0.32 -15.25 10.22
N ARG A 24 0.73 -16.06 10.43
CA ARG A 24 0.91 -16.87 11.65
C ARG A 24 1.44 -16.08 12.85
N GLY A 25 1.63 -14.76 12.71
CA GLY A 25 2.01 -13.87 13.80
C GLY A 25 3.52 -13.73 14.02
N LYS A 26 4.35 -14.19 13.08
CA LYS A 26 5.80 -13.90 13.14
C LYS A 26 6.07 -12.43 12.91
N SER A 27 7.15 -11.92 13.51
CA SER A 27 7.54 -10.53 13.33
C SER A 27 8.16 -10.27 11.95
N VAL A 28 8.07 -9.01 11.49
CA VAL A 28 8.73 -8.53 10.28
C VAL A 28 10.21 -8.85 10.28
N ALA A 29 10.89 -8.65 11.41
CA ALA A 29 12.34 -8.88 11.54
C ALA A 29 12.71 -10.35 11.30
N GLU A 30 12.01 -11.28 11.95
CA GLU A 30 12.25 -12.72 11.79
C GLU A 30 12.03 -13.18 10.34
N VAL A 31 10.96 -12.68 9.71
CA VAL A 31 10.61 -13.03 8.33
C VAL A 31 11.61 -12.41 7.34
N LYS A 32 12.02 -11.15 7.54
CA LYS A 32 13.06 -10.50 6.72
C LYS A 32 14.39 -11.24 6.80
N GLU A 33 14.81 -11.63 7.99
CA GLU A 33 16.07 -12.37 8.18
C GLU A 33 16.01 -13.74 7.51
N LYS A 34 14.92 -14.48 7.72
CA LYS A 34 14.75 -15.85 7.21
C LYS A 34 14.62 -15.91 5.68
N PHE A 35 13.99 -14.91 5.06
CA PHE A 35 13.67 -14.93 3.62
C PHE A 35 14.38 -13.83 2.82
N LYS A 36 15.47 -13.27 3.35
CA LYS A 36 16.19 -12.14 2.74
C LYS A 36 16.45 -12.32 1.24
N ASP A 37 17.03 -13.46 0.86
CA ASP A 37 17.40 -13.75 -0.54
C ASP A 37 16.18 -13.90 -1.47
N VAL A 38 15.02 -14.24 -0.89
CA VAL A 38 13.76 -14.41 -1.62
C VAL A 38 13.03 -13.07 -1.76
N ILE A 39 13.05 -12.25 -0.70
CA ILE A 39 12.48 -10.90 -0.68
C ILE A 39 13.25 -9.99 -1.65
N ASP A 40 14.56 -10.15 -1.72
CA ASP A 40 15.40 -9.29 -2.53
C ASP A 40 15.08 -9.40 -4.03
N GLY A 41 14.99 -8.25 -4.70
CA GLY A 41 14.61 -8.15 -6.12
C GLY A 41 13.15 -8.48 -6.46
N ILE A 42 12.25 -8.63 -5.47
CA ILE A 42 10.81 -8.80 -5.75
C ILE A 42 10.25 -7.56 -6.49
N THR A 43 9.34 -7.78 -7.43
CA THR A 43 8.64 -6.71 -8.13
C THR A 43 7.23 -6.51 -7.58
N SER A 44 6.66 -5.30 -7.76
CA SER A 44 5.27 -5.03 -7.38
C SER A 44 4.28 -5.98 -8.08
N THR A 45 4.56 -6.33 -9.34
CA THR A 45 3.76 -7.29 -10.11
C THR A 45 3.85 -8.71 -9.58
N GLU A 46 5.02 -9.13 -9.11
CA GLU A 46 5.21 -10.46 -8.52
C GLU A 46 4.50 -10.55 -7.17
N LEU A 47 4.61 -9.51 -6.33
CA LEU A 47 3.90 -9.44 -5.06
C LEU A 47 2.37 -9.51 -5.26
N SER A 48 1.81 -8.67 -6.13
CA SER A 48 0.36 -8.68 -6.38
C SER A 48 -0.14 -10.00 -6.95
N ALA A 49 0.65 -10.69 -7.79
CA ALA A 49 0.27 -12.00 -8.32
C ALA A 49 0.23 -13.06 -7.21
N ILE A 50 1.18 -13.00 -6.28
CA ILE A 50 1.27 -13.94 -5.15
C ILE A 50 0.14 -13.70 -4.15
N GLU A 51 -0.17 -12.45 -3.85
CA GLU A 51 -1.33 -12.10 -3.00
C GLU A 51 -2.64 -12.58 -3.62
N GLN A 52 -2.82 -12.38 -4.94
CA GLN A 52 -3.99 -12.88 -5.65
C GLN A 52 -4.08 -14.42 -5.62
N GLU A 53 -2.97 -15.12 -5.78
CA GLU A 53 -2.94 -16.58 -5.63
C GLU A 53 -3.36 -17.02 -4.23
N LEU A 54 -2.88 -16.34 -3.18
CA LEU A 54 -3.24 -16.67 -1.81
C LEU A 54 -4.73 -16.44 -1.52
N ILE A 55 -5.31 -15.35 -2.05
CA ILE A 55 -6.75 -15.09 -1.99
C ILE A 55 -7.52 -16.22 -2.69
N ASN A 56 -7.07 -16.64 -3.88
CA ASN A 56 -7.68 -17.74 -4.63
C ASN A 56 -7.53 -19.10 -3.91
N GLU A 57 -6.45 -19.31 -3.14
CA GLU A 57 -6.21 -20.47 -2.29
C GLU A 57 -7.07 -20.46 -1.00
N GLY A 58 -7.84 -19.39 -0.76
CA GLY A 58 -8.79 -19.28 0.36
C GLY A 58 -8.33 -18.42 1.53
N LEU A 59 -7.27 -17.62 1.37
CA LEU A 59 -6.90 -16.60 2.35
C LEU A 59 -7.97 -15.51 2.41
N ASP A 60 -8.46 -15.17 3.60
CA ASP A 60 -9.53 -14.19 3.75
C ASP A 60 -9.04 -12.79 3.37
N LEU A 61 -9.84 -12.06 2.58
CA LEU A 61 -9.56 -10.68 2.18
C LEU A 61 -9.33 -9.77 3.38
N LYS A 62 -10.09 -9.96 4.48
CA LYS A 62 -9.90 -9.17 5.70
C LYS A 62 -8.56 -9.43 6.37
N GLU A 63 -8.05 -10.66 6.29
CA GLU A 63 -6.73 -11.00 6.82
C GLU A 63 -5.62 -10.39 5.95
N VAL A 64 -5.78 -10.43 4.63
CA VAL A 64 -4.85 -9.76 3.69
C VAL A 64 -4.82 -8.26 3.96
N GLN A 65 -5.99 -7.63 4.12
CA GLN A 65 -6.11 -6.20 4.41
C GLN A 65 -5.46 -5.85 5.75
N ARG A 66 -5.66 -6.66 6.79
CA ARG A 66 -5.07 -6.46 8.13
C ARG A 66 -3.54 -6.43 8.10
N LEU A 67 -2.93 -7.20 7.22
CA LEU A 67 -1.47 -7.35 7.15
C LEU A 67 -0.85 -6.63 5.94
N CYS A 68 -1.63 -5.90 5.16
CA CYS A 68 -1.13 -5.15 4.01
C CYS A 68 0.03 -4.20 4.38
N ASP A 69 -0.07 -3.51 5.51
CA ASP A 69 1.01 -2.63 6.02
C ASP A 69 2.27 -3.42 6.40
N VAL A 70 2.09 -4.60 6.99
CA VAL A 70 3.18 -5.50 7.41
C VAL A 70 3.85 -6.12 6.19
N HIS A 71 3.08 -6.53 5.18
CA HIS A 71 3.60 -7.04 3.90
C HIS A 71 4.41 -5.94 3.21
N ALA A 72 3.83 -4.74 3.08
CA ALA A 72 4.51 -3.60 2.49
C ALA A 72 5.82 -3.28 3.22
N GLU A 73 5.86 -3.38 4.56
CA GLU A 73 7.08 -3.18 5.34
C GLU A 73 8.15 -4.25 5.10
N VAL A 74 7.75 -5.52 4.98
CA VAL A 74 8.67 -6.64 4.69
C VAL A 74 9.32 -6.46 3.32
N PHE A 75 8.57 -6.01 2.32
CA PHE A 75 9.06 -5.85 0.95
C PHE A 75 9.55 -4.43 0.61
N ARG A 76 9.43 -3.47 1.54
CA ARG A 76 9.68 -2.03 1.28
C ARG A 76 11.05 -1.78 0.65
N ASP A 77 12.10 -2.30 1.27
CA ASP A 77 13.48 -2.04 0.87
C ASP A 77 13.74 -2.50 -0.57
N SER A 78 13.19 -3.66 -0.95
CA SER A 78 13.31 -4.21 -2.30
C SER A 78 12.45 -3.46 -3.31
N LEU A 79 11.23 -3.05 -2.94
CA LEU A 79 10.32 -2.30 -3.81
C LEU A 79 10.80 -0.85 -4.05
N GLU A 80 11.49 -0.24 -3.08
CA GLU A 80 12.05 1.11 -3.20
C GLU A 80 13.28 1.18 -4.11
N GLN A 81 14.05 0.09 -4.20
CA GLN A 81 15.18 -0.03 -5.12
C GLN A 81 14.77 -0.13 -6.59
N LEU A 82 13.50 -0.48 -6.86
CA LEU A 82 12.99 -0.54 -8.22
C LEU A 82 12.90 0.85 -8.82
N LYS A 83 13.39 1.00 -10.05
CA LYS A 83 13.24 2.23 -10.82
C LYS A 83 11.74 2.49 -11.03
N LYS A 84 11.21 3.46 -10.28
CA LYS A 84 9.82 3.87 -10.43
C LYS A 84 9.65 4.47 -11.83
N PRO A 85 8.59 4.10 -12.57
CA PRO A 85 8.33 4.73 -13.85
C PRO A 85 8.16 6.23 -13.64
N GLU A 86 8.87 7.03 -14.43
CA GLU A 86 8.68 8.47 -14.46
C GLU A 86 7.26 8.75 -14.96
N THR A 87 6.57 9.63 -14.25
CA THR A 87 5.22 10.06 -14.62
C THR A 87 5.29 11.53 -14.97
N ILE A 88 4.84 11.88 -16.18
CA ILE A 88 4.80 13.27 -16.65
C ILE A 88 3.49 13.96 -16.24
N PRO A 89 3.49 15.30 -16.11
CA PRO A 89 2.26 16.07 -15.96
C PRO A 89 1.23 15.70 -17.03
N GLY A 90 -0.02 15.49 -16.60
CA GLY A 90 -1.12 15.00 -17.44
C GLY A 90 -1.34 13.48 -17.39
N HIS A 91 -0.36 12.69 -16.94
CA HIS A 91 -0.58 11.26 -16.71
C HIS A 91 -1.43 11.03 -15.44
N PRO A 92 -2.45 10.16 -15.44
CA PRO A 92 -3.33 9.96 -14.26
C PRO A 92 -2.57 9.61 -12.97
N VAL A 93 -1.58 8.71 -13.06
CA VAL A 93 -0.73 8.34 -11.92
C VAL A 93 0.10 9.52 -11.39
N HIS A 94 0.53 10.45 -12.25
CA HIS A 94 1.20 11.68 -11.79
C HIS A 94 0.25 12.49 -10.92
N THR A 95 -0.97 12.74 -11.40
CA THR A 95 -1.99 13.49 -10.65
C THR A 95 -2.29 12.85 -9.30
N PHE A 96 -2.51 11.53 -9.25
CA PHE A 96 -2.76 10.85 -7.97
C PHE A 96 -1.57 10.93 -7.01
N LYS A 97 -0.32 10.91 -7.50
CA LYS A 97 0.87 11.09 -6.65
C LYS A 97 0.98 12.50 -6.10
N GLU A 98 0.72 13.52 -6.91
CA GLU A 98 0.74 14.92 -6.46
C GLU A 98 -0.38 15.21 -5.47
N GLU A 99 -1.56 14.60 -5.65
CA GLU A 99 -2.66 14.67 -4.69
C GLU A 99 -2.30 14.04 -3.35
N ASN A 100 -1.68 12.85 -3.35
CA ASN A 100 -1.17 12.23 -2.12
C ASN A 100 -0.20 13.16 -1.38
N ARG A 101 0.76 13.79 -2.11
CA ARG A 101 1.70 14.75 -1.53
C ARG A 101 1.00 15.98 -0.94
N ALA A 102 -0.03 16.49 -1.63
CA ALA A 102 -0.81 17.61 -1.13
C ALA A 102 -1.58 17.24 0.15
N ILE A 103 -2.14 16.03 0.23
CA ILE A 103 -2.79 15.50 1.43
C ILE A 103 -1.80 15.38 2.58
N GLU A 104 -0.64 14.75 2.35
CA GLU A 104 0.43 14.62 3.36
C GLU A 104 0.88 15.99 3.88
N LYS A 105 1.07 16.95 2.96
CA LYS A 105 1.43 18.32 3.30
C LYS A 105 0.36 18.97 4.17
N HIS A 106 -0.91 18.87 3.80
CA HIS A 106 -2.01 19.46 4.56
C HIS A 106 -2.14 18.85 5.97
N ILE A 107 -1.96 17.54 6.09
CA ILE A 107 -1.96 16.85 7.39
C ILE A 107 -0.81 17.36 8.27
N ASN A 108 0.41 17.43 7.72
CA ASN A 108 1.60 17.76 8.49
C ASN A 108 1.71 19.25 8.83
N GLU A 109 1.36 20.14 7.91
CA GLU A 109 1.55 21.58 8.06
C GLU A 109 0.33 22.29 8.68
N ASN A 110 -0.88 21.73 8.56
CA ASN A 110 -2.10 22.40 9.03
C ASN A 110 -2.81 21.61 10.14
N ILE A 111 -3.15 20.33 9.89
CA ILE A 111 -3.96 19.54 10.83
C ILE A 111 -3.20 19.23 12.12
N LYS A 112 -1.97 18.70 12.03
CA LYS A 112 -1.16 18.37 13.22
C LYS A 112 -0.91 19.62 14.09
N PRO A 113 -0.47 20.77 13.56
CA PRO A 113 -0.32 21.98 14.37
C PRO A 113 -1.63 22.51 14.96
N ALA A 114 -2.74 22.47 14.22
CA ALA A 114 -4.05 22.89 14.72
C ALA A 114 -4.52 22.00 15.88
N LEU A 115 -4.30 20.68 15.79
CA LEU A 115 -4.59 19.73 16.85
C LEU A 115 -3.78 20.02 18.11
N GLU A 116 -2.47 20.27 17.98
CA GLU A 116 -1.62 20.61 19.12
C GLU A 116 -2.01 21.94 19.77
N LYS A 117 -2.40 22.95 18.99
CA LYS A 117 -2.94 24.20 19.52
C LYS A 117 -4.21 23.97 20.32
N LEU A 118 -5.16 23.20 19.79
CA LEU A 118 -6.39 22.86 20.49
C LEU A 118 -6.14 22.11 21.79
N LYS A 119 -5.19 21.16 21.82
CA LYS A 119 -4.81 20.45 23.05
C LYS A 119 -4.26 21.40 24.12
N ASN A 120 -3.54 22.44 23.72
CA ASN A 120 -2.92 23.39 24.63
C ASN A 120 -3.90 24.46 25.13
N SER A 121 -4.75 25.00 24.26
CA SER A 121 -5.65 26.12 24.60
C SER A 121 -7.04 25.67 25.05
N GLY A 122 -7.53 24.54 24.53
CA GLY A 122 -8.91 24.08 24.68
C GLY A 122 -9.96 25.05 24.11
N SER A 123 -9.56 26.02 23.28
CA SER A 123 -10.45 27.11 22.86
C SER A 123 -11.43 26.65 21.77
N PHE A 124 -12.63 27.23 21.77
CA PHE A 124 -13.63 26.98 20.74
C PHE A 124 -13.14 27.45 19.34
N GLU A 125 -12.38 28.55 19.28
CA GLU A 125 -11.82 29.06 18.03
C GLU A 125 -10.81 28.08 17.41
N ASP A 126 -9.95 27.47 18.22
CA ASP A 126 -8.99 26.46 17.74
C ASP A 126 -9.72 25.18 17.31
N ALA A 127 -10.82 24.82 17.96
CA ALA A 127 -11.67 23.71 17.54
C ALA A 127 -12.32 23.97 16.18
N GLN A 128 -12.79 25.20 15.93
CA GLN A 128 -13.33 25.60 14.62
C GLN A 128 -12.25 25.55 13.52
N LYS A 129 -11.05 26.07 13.79
CA LYS A 129 -9.93 26.00 12.83
C LYS A 129 -9.53 24.57 12.48
N LEU A 130 -9.47 23.68 13.47
CA LEU A 130 -9.23 22.26 13.23
C LEU A 130 -10.34 21.64 12.38
N LEU A 131 -11.61 21.95 12.67
CA LEU A 131 -12.75 21.46 11.92
C LEU A 131 -12.71 21.91 10.45
N GLU A 132 -12.30 23.14 10.15
CA GLU A 132 -12.11 23.62 8.78
C GLU A 132 -11.07 22.78 8.02
N HIS A 133 -9.94 22.47 8.64
CA HIS A 133 -8.91 21.64 8.03
C HIS A 133 -9.36 20.18 7.82
N ILE A 134 -10.16 19.63 8.73
CA ILE A 134 -10.76 18.30 8.60
C ILE A 134 -11.79 18.30 7.47
N ASN A 135 -12.65 19.31 7.39
CA ASN A 135 -13.64 19.45 6.31
C ASN A 135 -12.97 19.52 4.94
N LEU A 136 -11.84 20.22 4.82
CA LEU A 136 -11.06 20.21 3.58
C LEU A 136 -10.46 18.83 3.28
N LEU A 137 -9.98 18.11 4.31
CA LEU A 137 -9.44 16.76 4.14
C LEU A 137 -10.49 15.77 3.62
N MET A 138 -11.78 15.96 3.92
CA MET A 138 -12.88 15.11 3.42
C MET A 138 -12.95 15.04 1.89
N ASP A 139 -12.35 15.99 1.17
CA ASP A 139 -12.22 15.90 -0.29
C ASP A 139 -11.36 14.72 -0.76
N ILE A 140 -10.67 14.03 0.14
CA ILE A 140 -9.98 12.77 -0.12
C ILE A 140 -10.91 11.69 -0.70
N ASP A 141 -12.20 11.71 -0.37
CA ASP A 141 -13.19 10.78 -0.93
C ASP A 141 -13.29 10.94 -2.45
N LYS A 142 -13.15 12.15 -2.98
CA LYS A 142 -13.12 12.39 -4.43
C LYS A 142 -11.87 11.77 -5.06
N HIS A 143 -10.74 11.79 -4.36
CA HIS A 143 -9.51 11.17 -4.82
C HIS A 143 -9.64 9.65 -4.90
N TYR A 144 -10.15 9.00 -3.86
CA TYR A 144 -10.38 7.55 -3.86
C TYR A 144 -11.46 7.13 -4.86
N SER A 145 -12.57 7.86 -4.92
CA SER A 145 -13.62 7.61 -5.91
C SER A 145 -13.10 7.63 -7.34
N ARG A 146 -12.19 8.56 -7.70
CA ARG A 146 -11.57 8.54 -9.04
C ARG A 146 -10.63 7.35 -9.25
N LYS A 147 -9.90 6.89 -8.23
CA LYS A 147 -9.08 5.68 -8.36
C LYS A 147 -9.94 4.45 -8.60
N GLU A 148 -11.00 4.29 -7.80
CA GLU A 148 -11.95 3.18 -7.91
C GLU A 148 -12.67 3.16 -9.25
N ASN A 149 -13.08 4.33 -9.76
CA ASN A 149 -13.88 4.37 -10.99
C ASN A 149 -13.04 4.43 -12.28
N LEU A 150 -11.79 4.91 -12.22
CA LEU A 150 -10.97 5.15 -13.42
C LEU A 150 -9.77 4.22 -13.55
N LEU A 151 -9.22 3.70 -12.44
CA LEU A 151 -8.01 2.87 -12.45
C LEU A 151 -8.33 1.39 -12.18
N PHE A 152 -9.11 1.10 -11.14
CA PHE A 152 -9.40 -0.27 -10.72
C PHE A 152 -10.07 -1.12 -11.80
N PRO A 153 -11.03 -0.61 -12.62
CA PRO A 153 -11.67 -1.43 -13.65
C PRO A 153 -10.68 -1.93 -14.70
N TYR A 154 -9.60 -1.18 -14.96
CA TYR A 154 -8.53 -1.63 -15.84
C TYR A 154 -7.67 -2.71 -15.20
N LEU A 155 -7.33 -2.57 -13.91
CA LEU A 155 -6.58 -3.60 -13.18
C LEU A 155 -7.34 -4.92 -13.12
N GLU A 156 -8.62 -4.85 -12.75
CA GLU A 156 -9.52 -6.01 -12.65
C GLU A 156 -9.73 -6.69 -14.01
N LYS A 157 -9.84 -5.92 -15.09
CA LYS A 157 -9.90 -6.45 -16.46
C LYS A 157 -8.67 -7.30 -16.81
N TYR A 158 -7.51 -7.01 -16.22
CA TYR A 158 -6.29 -7.81 -16.38
C TYR A 158 -6.11 -8.88 -15.29
N GLY A 159 -7.15 -9.16 -14.49
CA GLY A 159 -7.13 -10.18 -13.45
C GLY A 159 -6.41 -9.76 -12.16
N ILE A 160 -6.10 -8.47 -12.00
CA ILE A 160 -5.50 -7.92 -10.79
C ILE A 160 -6.63 -7.39 -9.90
N THR A 161 -7.20 -8.26 -9.06
CA THR A 161 -8.36 -7.93 -8.20
C THR A 161 -7.99 -7.74 -6.73
N GLY A 162 -6.86 -8.28 -6.28
CA GLY A 162 -6.39 -8.21 -4.90
C GLY A 162 -6.21 -6.77 -4.40
N PRO A 163 -5.31 -5.95 -4.99
CA PRO A 163 -5.10 -4.58 -4.54
C PRO A 163 -6.37 -3.72 -4.56
N PRO A 164 -7.20 -3.70 -5.64
CA PRO A 164 -8.48 -3.00 -5.61
C PRO A 164 -9.44 -3.42 -4.50
N SER A 165 -9.39 -4.68 -4.05
CA SER A 165 -10.33 -5.20 -3.03
C SER A 165 -9.93 -4.86 -1.60
N VAL A 166 -8.72 -4.38 -1.37
CA VAL A 166 -8.17 -4.10 -0.02
C VAL A 166 -7.84 -2.62 0.22
N MET A 167 -7.88 -1.81 -0.83
CA MET A 167 -7.56 -0.36 -0.81
C MET A 167 -8.79 0.52 -0.65
#